data_AF-A0A2K3MAP6-F1
#
_entry.id   AF-A0A2K3MAP6-F1
#
_cell.length_a   1.000
_cell.length_b   1.000
_cell.length_c   1.000
_cell.angle_alpha   90.00
_cell.angle_beta   90.00
_cell.angle_gamma   90.00
#
_symmetry.space_group_name_H-M   'P 1'
#
loop_
_entity.id
_entity.type
_entity.pdbx_description
1 polymer ?
#
loop_
_entity_poly.entity_id
_entity_poly.type
_entity_poly.pdbx_seq_one_letter_code
_entity_poly.pdbx_strand_id
1 'polypeptide(L)'
;VIGTAFALNMLFNIPVWIGVLLTGLSTLMLLALQQYGVRKLEFLIAFLVFTIAACFWAELGYAKPDAKEVVKGLFVPQLKGSGATGLAISLLGAMVMPHNLFLHSALVLSRKIPRSVRGIKEACIRSKFYDNRNLCRAVCDAVDNNSHL
;
A
#
# COMPACT_ATOMS: atom_id res chain seq x y z
N VAL A 1 -6.68 -9.22 12.37
CA VAL A 1 -7.38 -9.98 13.45
C VAL A 1 -8.76 -9.39 13.73
N ILE A 2 -8.87 -8.12 14.16
CA ILE A 2 -10.16 -7.49 14.51
C ILE A 2 -11.19 -7.57 13.37
N GLY A 3 -10.82 -7.17 12.15
CA GLY A 3 -11.74 -7.19 11.00
C GLY A 3 -12.29 -8.59 10.66
N THR A 4 -11.44 -9.62 10.69
CA THR A 4 -11.85 -11.01 10.43
C THR A 4 -12.75 -11.56 11.54
N ALA A 5 -12.46 -11.22 12.81
CA ALA A 5 -13.30 -11.61 13.94
C ALA A 5 -14.69 -10.95 13.86
N PHE A 6 -14.74 -9.69 13.44
CA PHE A 6 -16.01 -8.97 13.22
C PHE A 6 -16.80 -9.55 12.04
N ALA A 7 -16.14 -9.84 10.92
CA ALA A 7 -16.78 -10.46 9.76
C ALA A 7 -17.41 -11.84 10.10
N LEU A 8 -16.70 -12.67 10.87
CA LEU A 8 -17.21 -13.96 11.33
C LEU A 8 -18.40 -13.80 12.30
N ASN A 9 -18.34 -12.80 13.18
CA ASN A 9 -19.44 -12.50 14.09
C ASN A 9 -20.70 -12.08 13.31
N MET A 10 -20.56 -11.25 12.27
CA MET A 10 -21.69 -10.79 11.47
C MET A 10 -22.27 -11.90 10.56
N LEU A 11 -21.43 -12.79 10.01
CA LEU A 11 -21.88 -13.83 9.08
C LEU A 11 -22.50 -15.04 9.77
N PHE A 12 -21.95 -15.46 10.92
CA PHE A 12 -22.34 -16.70 11.60
C PHE A 12 -22.95 -16.47 13.00
N ASN A 13 -23.04 -15.22 13.49
CA ASN A 13 -23.46 -14.89 14.87
C ASN A 13 -22.62 -15.61 15.96
N ILE A 14 -21.40 -16.01 15.63
CA ILE A 14 -20.50 -16.75 16.52
C ILE A 14 -19.80 -15.75 17.47
N PRO A 15 -19.56 -16.09 18.75
CA PRO A 15 -18.84 -15.24 19.68
C PRO A 15 -17.41 -14.96 19.23
N VAL A 16 -16.95 -13.72 19.46
CA VAL A 16 -15.66 -13.18 18.99
C VAL A 16 -14.46 -14.04 19.39
N TRP A 17 -14.53 -14.71 20.55
CA TRP A 17 -13.50 -15.63 21.03
C TRP A 17 -13.14 -16.72 20.02
N ILE A 18 -14.13 -17.32 19.36
CA ILE A 18 -13.92 -18.35 18.33
C ILE A 18 -13.33 -17.72 17.07
N GLY A 19 -13.77 -16.50 16.72
CA GLY A 19 -13.21 -15.73 15.61
C GLY A 19 -11.72 -15.46 15.78
N VAL A 20 -11.27 -15.11 16.98
CA VAL A 20 -9.85 -14.89 17.27
C VAL A 20 -9.06 -16.20 17.15
N LEU A 21 -9.58 -17.33 17.65
CA LEU A 21 -8.93 -18.64 17.51
C LEU A 21 -8.75 -19.01 16.02
N LEU A 22 -9.79 -18.77 15.20
CA LEU A 22 -9.75 -19.03 13.76
C LEU A 22 -8.73 -18.14 13.04
N THR A 23 -8.56 -16.88 13.46
CA THR A 23 -7.53 -16.01 12.88
C THR A 23 -6.12 -16.50 13.15
N GLY A 24 -5.86 -17.12 14.31
CA GLY A 24 -4.57 -17.76 14.60
C GLY A 24 -4.29 -18.96 13.67
N LEU A 25 -5.32 -19.75 13.36
CA LEU A 25 -5.21 -20.81 12.36
C LEU A 25 -4.93 -20.24 10.96
N SER A 26 -5.59 -19.13 10.61
CA SER A 26 -5.42 -18.48 9.31
C SER A 26 -4.01 -17.89 9.13
N THR A 27 -3.40 -17.32 10.16
CA THR A 27 -2.01 -16.84 10.10
C THR A 27 -1.01 -17.99 9.97
N LEU A 28 -1.24 -19.11 10.67
CA LEU A 28 -0.45 -20.33 10.50
C LEU A 28 -0.56 -20.88 9.07
N MET A 29 -1.77 -20.93 8.53
CA MET A 29 -2.00 -21.33 7.13
C MET A 29 -1.31 -20.40 6.14
N LEU A 30 -1.32 -19.09 6.38
CA LEU A 30 -0.65 -18.11 5.53
C LEU A 30 0.87 -18.27 5.58
N LEU A 31 1.45 -18.49 6.76
CA LEU A 31 2.88 -18.79 6.91
C LEU A 31 3.25 -20.10 6.21
N ALA A 32 2.39 -21.11 6.33
CA ALA A 32 2.57 -22.39 5.65
C ALA A 32 2.46 -22.30 4.12
N LEU A 33 1.72 -21.30 3.61
CA LEU A 33 1.63 -21.03 2.18
C LEU A 33 2.83 -20.21 1.66
N GLN A 34 3.38 -19.33 2.50
CA GLN A 34 4.59 -18.56 2.17
C GLN A 34 5.80 -19.46 1.88
N GLN A 35 6.00 -20.52 2.67
CA GLN A 35 7.07 -21.51 2.43
C GLN A 35 6.89 -22.31 1.12
N TYR A 36 5.67 -22.41 0.59
CA TYR A 36 5.37 -23.21 -0.61
C TYR A 36 5.63 -22.45 -1.93
N GLY A 37 5.84 -21.13 -1.86
CA GLY A 37 6.32 -20.34 -2.99
C GLY A 37 5.59 -19.01 -3.20
N VAL A 38 6.38 -17.96 -3.46
CA VAL A 38 5.91 -16.57 -3.65
C VAL A 38 4.86 -16.39 -4.74
N ARG A 39 4.92 -17.20 -5.82
CA ARG A 39 3.97 -17.13 -6.94
C ARG A 39 2.53 -17.49 -6.53
N LYS A 40 2.35 -18.41 -5.59
CA LYS A 40 1.01 -18.81 -5.12
C LYS A 40 0.40 -17.74 -4.23
N LEU A 41 1.23 -17.10 -3.40
CA LEU A 41 0.83 -15.99 -2.55
C LEU A 41 0.37 -14.79 -3.38
N GLU A 42 1.10 -14.45 -4.43
CA GLU A 42 0.77 -13.33 -5.33
C GLU A 42 -0.63 -13.51 -5.94
N PHE A 43 -0.92 -14.71 -6.47
CA PHE A 43 -2.24 -15.00 -7.06
C PHE A 43 -3.37 -14.95 -6.02
N LEU A 44 -3.12 -15.43 -4.79
CA LEU A 44 -4.10 -15.39 -3.70
C LEU A 44 -4.45 -13.95 -3.30
N ILE A 45 -3.44 -13.07 -3.19
CA ILE A 45 -3.66 -11.65 -2.89
C ILE A 45 -4.39 -10.96 -4.05
N ALA A 46 -3.98 -11.21 -5.30
CA ALA A 46 -4.65 -10.65 -6.47
C ALA A 46 -6.12 -11.06 -6.53
N PHE A 47 -6.42 -12.33 -6.26
CA PHE A 47 -7.79 -12.85 -6.19
C PHE A 47 -8.62 -12.18 -5.08
N LEU A 48 -8.03 -11.96 -3.89
CA LEU A 48 -8.70 -11.27 -2.79
C LEU A 48 -9.05 -9.82 -3.16
N VAL A 49 -8.08 -9.08 -3.72
CA VAL A 49 -8.29 -7.69 -4.17
C VAL A 49 -9.36 -7.62 -5.27
N PHE A 50 -9.30 -8.55 -6.23
CA PHE A 50 -10.29 -8.64 -7.30
C PHE A 50 -11.71 -8.90 -6.75
N THR A 51 -11.85 -9.78 -5.76
CA THR A 51 -13.14 -10.07 -5.12
C THR A 51 -13.73 -8.83 -4.44
N ILE A 52 -12.90 -8.07 -3.71
CA ILE A 52 -13.33 -6.81 -3.07
C ILE A 52 -13.75 -5.78 -4.12
N ALA A 53 -12.96 -5.62 -5.20
CA ALA A 53 -13.28 -4.71 -6.28
C ALA A 53 -14.59 -5.08 -7.00
N ALA A 54 -14.81 -6.37 -7.26
CA ALA A 54 -16.04 -6.87 -7.88
C ALA A 54 -17.26 -6.63 -6.98
N CYS A 55 -17.12 -6.82 -5.67
CA CYS A 55 -18.17 -6.53 -4.69
C CYS A 55 -18.56 -5.05 -4.73
N PHE A 56 -17.58 -4.13 -4.65
CA PHE A 56 -17.85 -2.69 -4.77
C PHE A 56 -18.46 -2.30 -6.11
N TRP A 57 -18.04 -2.95 -7.20
CA TRP A 57 -18.60 -2.70 -8.53
C TRP A 57 -20.09 -3.08 -8.59
N ALA A 58 -20.46 -4.22 -8.01
CA ALA A 58 -21.85 -4.64 -7.92
C ALA A 58 -22.70 -3.68 -7.07
N GLU A 59 -22.18 -3.27 -5.91
CA GLU A 59 -22.84 -2.29 -5.02
C GLU A 59 -23.04 -0.93 -5.70
N LEU A 60 -22.04 -0.44 -6.44
CA LEU A 60 -22.16 0.80 -7.22
C LEU A 60 -23.20 0.69 -8.33
N GLY A 61 -23.29 -0.47 -8.99
CA GLY A 61 -24.32 -0.73 -9.99
C GLY A 61 -25.73 -0.76 -9.40
N TYR A 62 -25.89 -1.30 -8.19
CA TYR A 62 -27.17 -1.34 -7.49
C TYR A 62 -27.59 0.03 -6.96
N ALA A 63 -26.66 0.79 -6.40
CA ALA A 63 -26.90 2.11 -5.83
C ALA A 63 -27.34 3.16 -6.87
N LYS A 64 -27.10 2.92 -8.18
CA LYS A 64 -27.42 3.83 -9.29
C LYS A 64 -27.13 5.31 -8.97
N PRO A 65 -25.91 5.65 -8.55
CA PRO A 65 -25.59 7.04 -8.26
C PRO A 65 -25.68 7.87 -9.54
N ASP A 66 -26.12 9.12 -9.41
CA ASP A 66 -26.09 10.04 -10.55
C ASP A 66 -24.63 10.30 -10.93
N ALA A 67 -24.20 9.66 -12.01
CA ALA A 67 -22.81 9.72 -12.47
C ALA A 67 -22.35 11.16 -12.72
N LYS A 68 -23.28 12.08 -13.04
CA LYS A 68 -22.96 13.50 -13.23
C LYS A 68 -22.60 14.17 -11.92
N GLU A 69 -23.27 13.85 -10.82
CA GLU A 69 -22.96 14.38 -9.50
C GLU A 69 -21.66 13.80 -8.93
N VAL A 70 -21.40 12.51 -9.15
CA VAL A 70 -20.15 11.85 -8.75
C VAL A 70 -18.95 12.48 -9.45
N VAL A 71 -19.03 12.67 -10.78
CA VAL A 71 -17.98 13.32 -11.56
C VAL A 71 -17.83 14.78 -11.14
N LYS A 72 -18.94 15.50 -10.90
CA LYS A 72 -18.88 16.89 -10.43
C LYS A 72 -18.25 17.01 -9.03
N GLY A 73 -18.52 16.06 -8.13
CA GLY A 73 -17.89 15.99 -6.81
C GLY A 73 -16.41 15.62 -6.85
N LEU A 74 -15.99 14.82 -7.84
CA LEU A 74 -14.59 14.49 -8.08
C LEU A 74 -13.79 15.70 -8.62
N PHE A 75 -14.41 16.53 -9.47
CA PHE A 75 -13.77 17.70 -10.08
C PHE A 75 -13.89 18.99 -9.26
N VAL A 76 -14.95 19.15 -8.47
CA VAL A 76 -15.19 20.32 -7.63
C VAL A 76 -15.29 19.85 -6.18
N PRO A 77 -14.15 19.70 -5.47
CA PRO A 77 -14.16 19.36 -4.05
C PRO A 77 -14.84 20.49 -3.27
N GLN A 78 -16.14 20.34 -2.99
CA GLN A 78 -16.89 21.29 -2.19
C GLN A 78 -16.76 20.93 -0.72
N LEU A 79 -15.91 21.65 0.01
CA LEU A 79 -15.88 21.60 1.47
C LEU A 79 -17.08 22.39 2.03
N LYS A 80 -18.28 21.85 1.87
CA LYS A 80 -19.48 22.40 2.50
C LYS A 80 -19.62 21.83 3.90
N GLY A 81 -19.31 22.65 4.91
CA GLY A 81 -19.60 22.37 6.32
C GLY A 81 -18.37 22.33 7.22
N SER A 82 -18.56 22.69 8.50
CA SER A 82 -17.54 22.82 9.55
C SER A 82 -16.91 21.50 10.03
N GLY A 83 -17.02 20.42 9.26
CA GLY A 83 -16.42 19.11 9.53
C GLY A 83 -15.83 18.41 8.31
N ALA A 84 -15.95 19.01 7.11
CA ALA A 84 -15.45 18.41 5.87
C ALA A 84 -13.92 18.29 5.86
N THR A 85 -13.20 19.27 6.44
CA THR A 85 -11.75 19.21 6.63
C THR A 85 -11.33 18.07 7.55
N GLY A 86 -12.06 17.87 8.65
CA GLY A 86 -11.82 16.76 9.58
C GLY A 86 -11.94 15.40 8.91
N LEU A 87 -13.03 15.18 8.15
CA LEU A 87 -13.23 13.94 7.39
C LEU A 87 -12.15 13.73 6.32
N ALA A 88 -11.73 14.80 5.63
CA ALA A 88 -10.66 14.72 4.65
C ALA A 88 -9.32 14.31 5.29
N ILE A 89 -8.99 14.90 6.45
CA ILE A 89 -7.78 14.55 7.22
C ILE A 89 -7.86 13.10 7.73
N SER A 90 -9.02 12.66 8.21
CA SER A 90 -9.23 11.27 8.66
C SER A 90 -9.08 10.26 7.51
N LEU A 91 -9.61 10.57 6.32
CA LEU A 91 -9.46 9.72 5.14
C LEU A 91 -8.00 9.64 4.68
N LEU A 92 -7.28 10.77 4.66
CA LEU A 92 -5.84 10.80 4.36
C LEU A 92 -5.04 9.95 5.35
N GLY A 93 -5.33 10.07 6.65
CA GLY A 93 -4.68 9.29 7.70
C GLY A 93 -4.93 7.77 7.56
N ALA A 94 -6.13 7.37 7.13
CA ALA A 94 -6.47 5.97 6.93
C ALA A 94 -5.78 5.34 5.70
N MET A 95 -5.50 6.11 4.65
CA MET A 95 -4.87 5.60 3.42
C MET A 95 -3.35 5.49 3.51
N VAL A 96 -2.70 6.31 4.34
CA VAL A 96 -1.24 6.28 4.49
C VAL A 96 -0.86 5.15 5.43
N MET A 97 -0.43 4.02 4.86
CA MET A 97 0.07 2.87 5.62
C MET A 97 1.61 2.92 5.67
N PRO A 98 2.23 3.47 6.75
CA PRO A 98 3.65 3.86 6.75
C PRO A 98 4.60 2.68 6.58
N HIS A 99 4.21 1.49 7.04
CA HIS A 99 5.07 0.30 6.95
C HIS A 99 5.35 -0.13 5.51
N ASN A 100 4.40 0.11 4.58
CA ASN A 100 4.58 -0.29 3.19
C ASN A 100 5.59 0.63 2.48
N LEU A 101 5.69 1.90 2.92
CA LEU A 101 6.66 2.86 2.44
C LEU A 101 8.09 2.44 2.82
N PHE A 102 8.29 1.95 4.06
CA PHE A 102 9.58 1.42 4.51
C PHE A 102 9.98 0.15 3.75
N LEU A 103 9.05 -0.77 3.54
CA LEU A 103 9.31 -2.03 2.84
C LEU A 103 9.67 -1.81 1.36
N HIS A 104 8.97 -0.89 0.70
CA HIS A 104 9.29 -0.50 -0.67
C HIS A 104 10.64 0.23 -0.79
N SER A 105 10.99 1.08 0.19
CA SER A 105 12.29 1.77 0.24
C SER A 105 13.45 0.78 0.42
N ALA A 106 13.29 -0.24 1.27
CA ALA A 106 14.28 -1.30 1.47
C ALA A 106 14.46 -2.16 0.20
N LEU A 107 13.39 -2.44 -0.53
CA LEU A 107 13.42 -3.23 -1.77
C LEU A 107 14.12 -2.48 -2.92
N VAL A 108 13.95 -1.15 -3.00
CA VAL A 108 14.65 -0.29 -3.97
C VAL A 108 16.15 -0.16 -3.64
N LEU A 109 16.53 -0.06 -2.37
CA LEU A 109 17.94 -0.04 -1.94
C LEU A 109 18.64 -1.40 -2.12
N SER A 110 17.91 -2.51 -2.04
CA SER A 110 18.46 -3.86 -2.23
C SER A 110 18.79 -4.19 -3.69
N ARG A 111 18.29 -3.41 -4.66
CA ARG A 111 18.65 -3.57 -6.07
C ARG A 111 20.12 -3.17 -6.26
N LYS A 112 21.00 -4.18 -6.27
CA LYS A 112 22.45 -4.07 -6.50
C LYS A 112 22.74 -3.23 -7.76
N ILE A 113 22.98 -1.93 -7.59
CA ILE A 113 23.48 -1.07 -8.67
C ILE A 113 24.95 -1.48 -8.87
N PRO A 114 25.34 -1.97 -10.06
CA PRO A 114 26.74 -2.31 -10.30
C PRO A 114 27.59 -1.05 -10.13
N ARG A 115 28.61 -1.12 -9.26
CA ARG A 115 29.61 -0.07 -9.05
C ARG A 115 30.55 0.02 -10.26
N SER A 116 30.03 0.46 -11.39
CA SER A 116 30.80 0.81 -12.58
C SER A 116 30.52 2.27 -12.92
N VAL A 117 31.58 3.03 -13.25
CA VAL A 117 31.53 4.47 -13.52
C VAL A 117 30.52 4.82 -14.64
N ARG A 118 30.23 3.89 -15.56
CA ARG A 118 29.14 4.02 -16.56
C ARG A 118 27.74 3.73 -15.99
N GLY A 119 27.60 2.77 -15.08
CA GLY A 119 26.33 2.41 -14.44
C GLY A 119 25.83 3.46 -13.43
N ILE A 120 26.75 4.13 -12.72
CA ILE A 120 26.43 5.25 -11.82
C ILE A 120 25.92 6.46 -12.61
N LYS A 121 26.47 6.71 -13.82
CA LYS A 121 26.06 7.82 -14.68
C LYS A 121 24.64 7.62 -15.24
N GLU A 122 24.26 6.40 -15.62
CA GLU A 122 22.90 6.08 -16.05
C GLU A 122 21.88 6.06 -14.90
N ALA A 123 22.29 5.58 -13.72
CA ALA A 123 21.46 5.64 -12.51
C ALA A 123 21.20 7.09 -12.05
N CYS A 124 22.21 7.97 -12.15
CA CYS A 124 22.10 9.39 -11.80
C CYS A 124 21.19 10.18 -12.76
N ILE A 125 21.19 9.83 -14.06
CA ILE A 125 20.27 10.47 -15.03
C ILE A 125 18.83 10.06 -14.75
N ARG A 126 18.59 8.83 -14.30
CA ARG A 126 17.24 8.32 -13.99
C ARG A 126 16.70 8.83 -12.65
N SER A 127 17.56 9.06 -11.65
CA SER A 127 17.18 9.60 -10.34
C SER A 127 16.90 11.09 -10.33
N LYS A 128 17.39 11.86 -11.32
CA LYS A 128 17.09 13.29 -11.50
C LYS A 128 15.60 13.62 -11.65
N PHE A 129 14.74 12.63 -11.93
CA PHE A 129 13.30 12.84 -12.05
C PHE A 129 12.58 12.88 -10.69
N TYR A 130 13.21 12.44 -9.59
CA TYR A 130 12.47 12.16 -8.35
C TYR A 130 12.92 12.90 -7.07
N ASP A 131 14.08 13.55 -6.99
CA ASP A 131 14.43 14.17 -5.70
C ASP A 131 15.34 15.41 -5.72
N ASN A 132 15.05 16.23 -4.72
CA ASN A 132 15.60 17.51 -4.30
C ASN A 132 17.14 17.57 -4.37
N ARG A 133 17.66 18.66 -4.97
CA ARG A 133 19.10 18.88 -5.27
C ARG A 133 20.06 18.65 -4.10
N ASN A 134 19.57 18.75 -2.86
CA ASN A 134 20.40 18.69 -1.66
C ASN A 134 20.78 17.25 -1.28
N LEU A 135 19.92 16.26 -1.57
CA LEU A 135 20.18 14.86 -1.24
C LEU A 135 21.22 14.24 -2.19
N CYS A 136 21.19 14.64 -3.45
CA CYS A 136 22.14 14.18 -4.46
C CYS A 136 23.57 14.66 -4.16
N ARG A 137 23.71 15.86 -3.59
CA ARG A 137 25.02 16.41 -3.18
C ARG A 137 25.58 15.68 -1.96
N ALA A 138 24.74 15.38 -0.97
CA ALA A 138 25.15 14.61 0.22
C ALA A 138 25.62 13.18 -0.12
N VAL A 139 24.99 12.52 -1.10
CA VAL A 139 25.40 11.17 -1.54
C VAL A 139 26.67 11.20 -2.39
N CYS A 140 26.89 12.24 -3.22
CA CYS A 140 28.15 12.40 -3.93
C CYS A 140 29.31 12.67 -2.97
N ASP A 141 29.11 13.55 -1.98
CA ASP A 141 30.14 13.89 -0.99
C ASP A 141 30.52 12.67 -0.13
N ALA A 142 29.56 11.78 0.18
CA ALA A 142 29.83 10.54 0.92
C ALA A 142 30.61 9.49 0.10
N VAL A 143 30.53 9.53 -1.24
CA VAL A 143 31.26 8.61 -2.12
C VAL A 143 32.67 9.10 -2.39
N ASP A 144 32.88 10.41 -2.58
CA ASP A 144 34.22 10.98 -2.76
C ASP A 144 35.09 10.80 -1.50
N ASN A 145 34.50 10.97 -0.31
CA ASN A 145 35.26 10.87 0.94
C ASN A 145 35.69 9.44 1.32
N ASN A 146 35.18 8.42 0.64
CA ASN A 146 35.55 7.00 0.83
C ASN A 146 36.52 6.49 -0.26
N SER A 147 37.05 7.40 -1.09
CA SER A 147 38.04 7.07 -2.14
C SER A 147 39.47 7.51 -1.77
N HIS A 148 39.65 8.13 -0.59
CA HIS A 148 40.93 8.58 -0.05
C HIS A 148 41.39 7.82 1.22
N LEU A 149 40.77 6.67 1.54
CA LEU A 149 41.19 5.74 2.60
C LEU A 149 41.36 4.33 2.03
#